data_AF-A0A9P0CPM3-F1
#
_entry.id   AF-A0A9P0CPM3-F1
#
_cell.length_a   1.000
_cell.length_b   1.000
_cell.length_c   1.000
_cell.angle_alpha   90.00
_cell.angle_beta   90.00
_cell.angle_gamma   90.00
#
_symmetry.space_group_name_H-M   'P 1'
#
loop_
_entity.id
_entity.type
_entity.pdbx_description
1 polymer ?
#
loop_
_entity_poly.entity_id
_entity_poly.type
_entity_poly.pdbx_seq_one_letter_code
_entity_poly.pdbx_strand_id
1 'polypeptide(L)'
;MVKWLHDLYILDNEIINLKLNINIPREFLKMRIETTSASILSFSTAIFIFVVDILCFYPTSFDKFFSNVNYCVPTLAANVMFLKFFCLLLVLRRRYQWINKGISDWKDRFNDGHNTGIYETDIFLIKKFQAVYFNEKHLAMLDNLRMKHFRLHTLTDELLQMFSSPLLFSFLQMFISFQVYTLYFIKLPTTQFAQKTTSLYQFFGKGNIVIAGIQLVFLGVAGSLISVEAHRTGSILNNIKSNAEAIDEYVKYFICQLFHNKVEITAYNIFVIRISLIFQVASSLTSYLVLCIQLHI
;
A
#
# COMPACT_ATOMS: atom_id res chain seq x y z
N MET A 1 -10.58 13.57 3.43
CA MET A 1 -9.96 13.25 2.12
C MET A 1 -9.41 14.46 1.36
N VAL A 2 -10.19 15.52 1.09
CA VAL A 2 -9.67 16.72 0.38
C VAL A 2 -8.48 17.33 1.10
N LYS A 3 -8.60 17.53 2.42
CA LYS A 3 -7.50 18.00 3.29
C LYS A 3 -6.24 17.12 3.13
N TRP A 4 -6.38 15.81 3.26
CA TRP A 4 -5.28 14.85 3.11
C TRP A 4 -4.56 14.96 1.76
N LEU A 5 -5.31 15.12 0.66
CA LEU A 5 -4.71 15.32 -0.67
C LEU A 5 -3.96 16.66 -0.77
N HIS A 6 -4.48 17.70 -0.13
CA HIS A 6 -3.81 18.99 -0.06
C HIS A 6 -2.50 18.92 0.74
N ASP A 7 -2.51 18.25 1.90
CA ASP A 7 -1.32 18.05 2.72
C ASP A 7 -0.26 17.21 2.01
N LEU A 8 -0.67 16.19 1.26
CA LEU A 8 0.21 15.41 0.40
C LEU A 8 0.79 16.28 -0.74
N TYR A 9 -0.01 17.13 -1.36
CA TYR A 9 0.46 18.05 -2.40
C TYR A 9 1.50 19.05 -1.88
N ILE A 10 1.30 19.59 -0.66
CA ILE A 10 2.28 20.44 0.00
C ILE A 10 3.59 19.68 0.21
N LEU A 11 3.52 18.45 0.76
CA LEU A 11 4.69 17.59 0.96
C LEU A 11 5.43 17.32 -0.36
N ASP A 12 4.70 17.09 -1.44
CA ASP A 12 5.28 16.86 -2.76
C ASP A 12 6.07 18.07 -3.24
N ASN A 13 5.51 19.28 -3.13
CA ASN A 13 6.20 20.51 -3.48
C ASN A 13 7.46 20.71 -2.62
N GLU A 14 7.38 20.43 -1.32
CA GLU A 14 8.52 20.51 -0.42
C GLU A 14 9.64 19.51 -0.79
N ILE A 15 9.29 18.30 -1.24
CA ILE A 15 10.26 17.29 -1.71
C ILE A 15 10.89 17.72 -3.03
N ILE A 16 10.10 18.25 -3.97
CA ILE A 16 10.59 18.74 -5.27
C ILE A 16 11.60 19.88 -5.07
N ASN A 17 11.33 20.77 -4.12
CA ASN A 17 12.22 21.89 -3.78
C ASN A 17 13.58 21.47 -3.22
N LEU A 18 13.76 20.21 -2.80
CA LEU A 18 15.06 19.69 -2.34
C LEU A 18 16.07 19.48 -3.48
N LYS A 19 15.69 19.71 -4.75
CA LYS A 19 16.55 19.53 -5.93
C LYS A 19 17.21 18.14 -5.96
N LEU A 20 16.47 17.11 -5.56
CA LEU A 20 16.92 15.73 -5.62
C LEU A 20 17.10 15.31 -7.08
N ASN A 21 18.00 14.35 -7.37
CA ASN A 21 18.24 13.88 -8.73
C ASN A 21 17.14 12.90 -9.18
N ILE A 22 15.89 13.32 -9.02
CA ILE A 22 14.69 12.55 -9.33
C ILE A 22 14.18 13.04 -10.67
N ASN A 23 14.11 12.14 -11.65
CA ASN A 23 13.41 12.42 -12.90
C ASN A 23 11.90 12.35 -12.62
N ILE A 24 11.37 13.44 -12.08
CA ILE A 24 9.98 13.60 -11.66
C ILE A 24 9.00 13.20 -12.80
N PRO A 25 9.18 13.64 -14.07
CA PRO A 25 8.30 13.24 -15.17
C PRO A 25 8.24 11.73 -15.38
N ARG A 26 9.39 11.05 -15.40
CA ARG A 26 9.44 9.59 -15.55
C ARG A 26 8.77 8.88 -14.38
N GLU A 27 8.98 9.40 -13.17
CA GLU A 27 8.46 8.80 -11.96
C GLU A 27 6.93 8.93 -11.87
N PHE A 28 6.37 10.08 -12.27
CA PHE A 28 4.94 10.30 -12.42
C PHE A 28 4.33 9.49 -13.55
N LEU A 29 5.02 9.33 -14.68
CA LEU A 29 4.54 8.50 -15.78
C LEU A 29 4.36 7.05 -15.35
N LYS A 30 5.35 6.48 -14.64
CA LYS A 30 5.27 5.11 -14.11
C LYS A 30 4.11 4.95 -13.14
N MET A 31 3.96 5.89 -12.21
CA MET A 31 2.86 5.92 -11.25
C MET A 31 1.50 6.02 -11.95
N ARG A 32 1.39 6.87 -12.97
CA ARG A 32 0.18 7.01 -13.79
C ARG A 32 -0.16 5.70 -14.46
N ILE A 33 0.81 5.03 -15.11
CA ILE A 33 0.59 3.73 -15.76
C ILE A 33 0.12 2.67 -14.76
N GLU A 34 0.78 2.56 -13.60
CA GLU A 34 0.41 1.60 -12.54
C GLU A 34 -1.00 1.87 -12.02
N THR A 35 -1.35 3.13 -11.73
CA THR A 35 -2.68 3.50 -11.22
C THR A 35 -3.76 3.38 -12.28
N THR A 36 -3.50 3.76 -13.53
CA THR A 36 -4.47 3.60 -14.63
C THR A 36 -4.71 2.14 -14.96
N SER A 37 -3.66 1.30 -14.97
CA SER A 37 -3.82 -0.13 -15.27
C SER A 37 -4.60 -0.85 -14.16
N ALA A 38 -4.32 -0.55 -12.89
CA ALA A 38 -5.12 -1.02 -11.76
C ALA A 38 -6.58 -0.55 -11.83
N SER A 39 -6.80 0.71 -12.22
CA SER A 39 -8.14 1.28 -12.36
C SER A 39 -8.93 0.63 -13.49
N ILE A 40 -8.31 0.41 -14.65
CA ILE A 40 -8.92 -0.28 -15.79
C ILE A 40 -9.27 -1.72 -15.41
N LEU A 41 -8.36 -2.44 -14.75
CA LEU A 41 -8.60 -3.82 -14.33
C LEU A 41 -9.77 -3.91 -13.35
N SER A 42 -9.83 -3.02 -12.36
CA SER A 42 -10.92 -2.97 -11.37
C SER A 42 -12.25 -2.54 -11.98
N PHE A 43 -12.24 -1.59 -12.90
CA PHE A 43 -13.46 -1.15 -13.58
C PHE A 43 -13.99 -2.23 -14.54
N SER A 44 -13.09 -2.91 -15.25
CA SER A 44 -13.43 -4.05 -16.10
C SER A 44 -14.06 -5.20 -15.29
N THR A 45 -13.49 -5.52 -14.11
CA THR A 45 -14.09 -6.53 -13.22
C THR A 45 -15.43 -6.10 -12.66
N ALA A 46 -15.61 -4.82 -12.32
CA ALA A 46 -16.89 -4.26 -11.90
C ALA A 46 -17.97 -4.37 -13.00
N ILE A 47 -17.64 -3.98 -14.24
CA ILE A 47 -18.54 -4.13 -15.39
C ILE A 47 -18.86 -5.60 -15.63
N PHE A 48 -17.85 -6.48 -15.58
CA PHE A 48 -18.03 -7.91 -15.78
C PHE A 48 -19.01 -8.50 -14.77
N ILE A 49 -18.86 -8.18 -13.48
CA ILE A 49 -19.79 -8.61 -12.42
C ILE A 49 -21.20 -8.13 -12.75
N PHE A 50 -21.36 -6.86 -13.09
CA PHE A 50 -22.67 -6.26 -13.39
C PHE A 50 -23.34 -6.89 -14.62
N VAL A 51 -22.59 -7.10 -15.70
CA VAL A 51 -23.10 -7.71 -16.94
C VAL A 51 -23.50 -9.16 -16.70
N VAL A 52 -22.67 -9.93 -16.00
CA VAL A 52 -22.98 -11.33 -15.69
C VAL A 52 -24.21 -11.43 -14.80
N ASP A 53 -24.37 -10.52 -13.82
CA ASP A 53 -25.56 -10.48 -12.96
C ASP A 53 -26.83 -10.20 -13.77
N ILE A 54 -26.80 -9.20 -14.66
CA ILE A 54 -27.92 -8.91 -15.57
C ILE A 54 -28.25 -10.15 -16.42
N LEU A 55 -27.25 -10.77 -17.05
CA LEU A 55 -27.46 -11.93 -17.92
C LEU A 55 -28.02 -13.14 -17.16
N CYS A 56 -27.59 -13.37 -15.91
CA CYS A 56 -28.07 -14.48 -15.09
C CYS A 56 -29.52 -14.29 -14.65
N PHE A 57 -29.98 -13.05 -14.45
CA PHE A 57 -31.30 -12.76 -13.91
C PHE A 57 -32.29 -12.13 -14.91
N TYR A 58 -31.86 -11.85 -16.14
CA TYR A 58 -32.65 -11.19 -17.21
C TYR A 58 -34.09 -11.75 -17.40
N PRO A 59 -34.33 -13.07 -17.49
CA PRO A 59 -35.68 -13.58 -17.78
C PRO A 59 -36.67 -13.50 -16.61
N THR A 60 -36.24 -13.09 -15.41
CA THR A 60 -37.10 -13.01 -14.20
C THR A 60 -37.24 -11.61 -13.60
N SER A 61 -36.64 -10.58 -14.22
CA SER A 61 -36.14 -9.42 -13.47
C SER A 61 -36.72 -8.04 -13.80
N PHE A 62 -37.71 -7.86 -14.69
CA PHE A 62 -38.26 -6.50 -14.84
C PHE A 62 -38.92 -5.98 -13.55
N ASP A 63 -39.71 -6.81 -12.86
CA ASP A 63 -40.26 -6.46 -11.54
C ASP A 63 -39.24 -6.53 -10.39
N LYS A 64 -38.11 -7.23 -10.60
CA LYS A 64 -37.03 -7.39 -9.60
C LYS A 64 -35.79 -6.56 -9.90
N PHE A 65 -35.84 -5.64 -10.86
CA PHE A 65 -34.70 -4.84 -11.30
C PHE A 65 -34.09 -4.07 -10.13
N PHE A 66 -34.95 -3.44 -9.32
CA PHE A 66 -34.54 -2.74 -8.10
C PHE A 66 -33.87 -3.68 -7.06
N SER A 67 -34.28 -4.94 -6.99
CA SER A 67 -33.65 -5.94 -6.11
C SER A 67 -32.22 -6.27 -6.54
N ASN A 68 -31.96 -6.37 -7.85
CA ASN A 68 -30.62 -6.66 -8.37
C ASN A 68 -29.69 -5.46 -8.22
N VAL A 69 -30.19 -4.25 -8.46
CA VAL A 69 -29.44 -3.00 -8.23
C VAL A 69 -29.02 -2.89 -6.77
N ASN A 70 -29.89 -3.24 -5.82
CA ASN A 70 -29.58 -3.19 -4.38
C ASN A 70 -28.43 -4.13 -3.97
N TYR A 71 -28.18 -5.23 -4.70
CA TYR A 71 -27.06 -6.14 -4.43
C TYR A 71 -25.78 -5.75 -5.20
N CYS A 72 -25.93 -5.29 -6.45
CA CYS A 72 -24.80 -4.88 -7.28
C CYS A 72 -24.12 -3.61 -6.76
N VAL A 73 -24.89 -2.61 -6.33
CA VAL A 73 -24.36 -1.30 -5.93
C VAL A 73 -23.37 -1.40 -4.75
N PRO A 74 -23.67 -2.12 -3.64
CA PRO A 74 -22.70 -2.30 -2.55
C PRO A 74 -21.41 -2.99 -3.00
N THR A 75 -21.50 -4.00 -3.87
CA THR A 75 -20.34 -4.72 -4.40
C THR A 75 -19.47 -3.80 -5.27
N LEU A 76 -20.09 -3.01 -6.14
CA LEU A 76 -19.40 -1.99 -6.94
C LEU A 76 -18.76 -0.93 -6.05
N ALA A 77 -19.46 -0.44 -5.04
CA ALA A 77 -18.94 0.53 -4.09
C ALA A 77 -17.72 0.00 -3.31
N ALA A 78 -17.77 -1.26 -2.85
CA ALA A 78 -16.65 -1.92 -2.19
C ALA A 78 -15.44 -2.03 -3.13
N ASN A 79 -15.64 -2.45 -4.38
CA ASN A 79 -14.58 -2.55 -5.38
C ASN A 79 -13.93 -1.19 -5.69
N VAL A 80 -14.74 -0.13 -5.85
CA VAL A 80 -14.24 1.24 -6.07
C VAL A 80 -13.47 1.73 -4.84
N MET A 81 -13.95 1.43 -3.64
CA MET A 81 -13.27 1.78 -2.39
C MET A 81 -11.91 1.09 -2.29
N PHE A 82 -11.84 -0.21 -2.58
CA PHE A 82 -10.57 -0.96 -2.63
C PHE A 82 -9.59 -0.38 -3.62
N LEU A 83 -10.04 -0.12 -4.85
CA LEU A 83 -9.20 0.47 -5.89
C LEU A 83 -8.65 1.83 -5.43
N LYS A 84 -9.52 2.67 -4.85
CA LYS A 84 -9.14 3.98 -4.35
C LYS A 84 -8.07 3.87 -3.27
N PHE A 85 -8.27 2.97 -2.30
CA PHE A 85 -7.29 2.74 -1.24
C PHE A 85 -5.97 2.21 -1.78
N PHE A 86 -6.01 1.21 -2.66
CA PHE A 86 -4.83 0.64 -3.31
C PHE A 86 -4.02 1.70 -4.08
N CYS A 87 -4.68 2.55 -4.87
CA CYS A 87 -4.03 3.64 -5.58
C CYS A 87 -3.33 4.62 -4.61
N LEU A 88 -3.97 4.97 -3.49
CA LEU A 88 -3.39 5.86 -2.49
C LEU A 88 -2.19 5.21 -1.78
N LEU A 89 -2.24 3.90 -1.53
CA LEU A 89 -1.09 3.15 -1.04
C LEU A 89 0.09 3.21 -2.02
N LEU A 90 -0.14 3.00 -3.31
CA LEU A 90 0.92 3.13 -4.33
C LEU A 90 1.50 4.55 -4.36
N VAL A 91 0.67 5.58 -4.17
CA VAL A 91 1.13 6.97 -4.07
C VAL A 91 2.07 7.15 -2.90
N LEU A 92 1.65 6.73 -1.70
CA LEU A 92 2.47 6.83 -0.49
C LEU A 92 3.80 6.08 -0.63
N ARG A 93 3.77 4.83 -1.15
CA ARG A 93 4.97 4.05 -1.44
C ARG A 93 5.96 4.85 -2.27
N ARG A 94 5.48 5.52 -3.31
CA ARG A 94 6.32 6.32 -4.21
C ARG A 94 6.98 7.49 -3.49
N ARG A 95 6.29 8.12 -2.54
CA ARG A 95 6.87 9.21 -1.74
C ARG A 95 7.94 8.70 -0.78
N TYR A 96 7.76 7.52 -0.18
CA TYR A 96 8.84 6.88 0.59
C TYR A 96 10.07 6.61 -0.29
N GLN A 97 9.87 6.14 -1.54
CA GLN A 97 10.98 5.96 -2.49
C GLN A 97 11.73 7.26 -2.78
N TRP A 98 11.01 8.37 -2.92
CA TRP A 98 11.63 9.67 -3.17
C TRP A 98 12.46 10.15 -1.99
N ILE A 99 11.96 9.97 -0.77
CA ILE A 99 12.71 10.28 0.46
C ILE A 99 13.95 9.39 0.57
N ASN A 100 13.80 8.07 0.35
CA ASN A 100 14.92 7.12 0.37
C ASN A 100 15.99 7.46 -0.67
N LYS A 101 15.56 7.82 -1.88
CA LYS A 101 16.48 8.31 -2.90
C LYS A 101 17.14 9.62 -2.49
N GLY A 102 16.40 10.53 -1.87
CA GLY A 102 16.97 11.78 -1.35
C GLY A 102 18.04 11.57 -0.28
N ILE A 103 17.83 10.60 0.62
CA ILE A 103 18.81 10.20 1.64
C ILE A 103 20.03 9.54 0.97
N SER A 104 19.81 8.67 -0.03
CA SER A 104 20.91 8.04 -0.78
C SER A 104 21.74 9.08 -1.55
N ASP A 105 21.09 9.97 -2.30
CA ASP A 105 21.76 11.04 -3.04
C ASP A 105 22.53 11.97 -2.09
N TRP A 106 21.98 12.25 -0.90
CA TRP A 106 22.68 13.02 0.14
C TRP A 106 23.90 12.27 0.66
N LYS A 107 23.78 10.96 0.92
CA LYS A 107 24.86 10.10 1.40
C LYS A 107 26.01 10.07 0.38
N ASP A 108 25.69 9.92 -0.91
CA ASP A 108 26.69 9.87 -1.97
C ASP A 108 27.46 11.21 -2.04
N ARG A 109 26.74 12.34 -2.03
CA ARG A 109 27.37 13.68 -1.98
C ARG A 109 28.21 13.92 -0.71
N PHE A 110 27.75 13.41 0.43
CA PHE A 110 28.49 13.51 1.69
C PHE A 110 29.81 12.76 1.61
N ASN A 111 29.81 11.54 1.05
CA ASN A 111 31.02 10.74 0.86
C ASN A 111 31.98 11.37 -0.16
N ASP A 112 31.46 11.90 -1.28
CA ASP A 112 32.26 12.54 -2.32
C ASP A 112 32.92 13.84 -1.84
N GLY A 113 32.18 14.66 -1.06
CA GLY A 113 32.70 15.88 -0.44
C GLY A 113 33.79 15.61 0.60
N HIS A 114 33.71 14.47 1.29
CA HIS A 114 34.72 14.07 2.27
C HIS A 114 36.04 13.62 1.61
N ASN A 115 35.97 13.05 0.40
CA ASN A 115 37.14 12.59 -0.35
C ASN A 115 37.87 13.71 -1.12
N THR A 116 37.19 14.81 -1.44
CA THR A 116 37.74 15.93 -2.24
C THR A 116 38.30 17.08 -1.41
N GLY A 117 38.07 17.11 -0.09
CA GLY A 117 38.46 18.21 0.80
C GLY A 117 39.85 18.12 1.45
N ILE A 118 40.63 17.06 1.21
CA ILE A 118 42.03 16.96 1.68
C ILE A 118 42.96 17.50 0.57
N TYR A 119 42.80 18.78 0.22
CA TYR A 119 43.86 19.51 -0.49
C TYR A 119 44.59 20.41 0.51
N GLU A 120 45.91 20.25 0.50
CA GLU A 120 46.90 20.95 1.32
C GLU A 120 46.81 22.48 1.15
N THR A 121 46.07 23.15 2.03
CA THR A 121 46.24 24.59 2.27
C THR A 121 46.34 24.84 3.77
N ASP A 122 47.38 25.57 4.17
CA ASP A 122 47.95 25.66 5.53
C ASP A 122 47.14 26.47 6.56
N ILE A 123 45.87 26.80 6.30
CA ILE A 123 45.09 27.66 7.21
C ILE A 123 44.12 26.82 8.06
N PHE A 124 44.65 26.30 9.17
CA PHE A 124 43.95 25.42 10.13
C PHE A 124 42.62 26.00 10.66
N LEU A 125 42.54 27.32 10.89
CA LEU A 125 41.33 27.97 11.39
C LEU A 125 40.21 28.02 10.33
N ILE A 126 40.54 28.29 9.06
CA ILE A 126 39.55 28.30 7.97
C ILE A 126 39.00 26.89 7.74
N LYS A 127 39.85 25.86 7.83
CA LYS A 127 39.42 24.45 7.76
C LYS A 127 38.42 24.07 8.86
N LYS A 128 38.64 24.52 10.10
CA LYS A 128 37.74 24.22 11.22
C LYS A 128 36.36 24.88 11.05
N PHE A 129 36.32 26.16 10.66
CA PHE A 129 35.05 26.85 10.39
C PHE A 129 34.31 26.26 9.19
N GLN A 130 35.04 25.91 8.11
CA GLN A 130 34.45 25.31 6.91
C GLN A 130 33.90 23.91 7.19
N ALA A 131 34.58 23.10 8.01
CA ALA A 131 34.09 21.79 8.43
C ALA A 131 32.84 21.88 9.33
N VAL A 132 32.79 22.85 10.25
CA VAL A 132 31.60 23.10 11.09
C VAL A 132 30.40 23.51 10.23
N TYR A 133 30.58 24.49 9.34
CA TYR A 133 29.51 24.96 8.46
C TYR A 133 29.04 23.89 7.46
N PHE A 134 29.96 23.08 6.94
CA PHE A 134 29.64 21.94 6.07
C PHE A 134 28.77 20.92 6.83
N ASN A 135 29.16 20.57 8.05
CA ASN A 135 28.39 19.65 8.89
C ASN A 135 27.00 20.20 9.23
N GLU A 136 26.87 21.48 9.54
CA GLU A 136 25.57 22.12 9.80
C GLU A 136 24.62 22.04 8.59
N LYS A 137 25.13 22.31 7.38
CA LYS A 137 24.32 22.20 6.16
C LYS A 137 23.87 20.75 5.90
N HIS A 138 24.76 19.78 6.12
CA HIS A 138 24.43 18.36 5.96
C HIS A 138 23.42 17.88 7.01
N LEU A 139 23.54 18.31 8.26
CA LEU A 139 22.59 18.05 9.33
C LEU A 139 21.23 18.68 9.04
N ALA A 140 21.17 19.94 8.60
CA ALA A 140 19.92 20.61 8.23
C ALA A 140 19.18 19.89 7.08
N MET A 141 19.92 19.37 6.10
CA MET A 141 19.34 18.57 5.03
C MET A 141 18.79 17.24 5.53
N LEU A 142 19.52 16.56 6.41
CA LEU A 142 19.10 15.29 7.00
C LEU A 142 17.87 15.47 7.90
N ASP A 143 17.81 16.57 8.68
CA ASP A 143 16.64 16.93 9.48
C ASP A 143 15.43 17.24 8.62
N ASN A 144 15.61 17.94 7.50
CA ASN A 144 14.53 18.19 6.55
C ASN A 144 13.97 16.87 5.96
N LEU A 145 14.83 15.92 5.60
CA LEU A 145 14.43 14.59 5.13
C LEU A 145 13.71 13.78 6.23
N ARG A 146 14.20 13.86 7.47
CA ARG A 146 13.56 13.25 8.65
C ARG A 146 12.16 13.78 8.89
N MET A 147 11.99 15.11 8.89
CA MET A 147 10.70 15.76 9.09
C MET A 147 9.70 15.37 7.99
N LYS A 148 10.17 15.27 6.74
CA LYS A 148 9.36 14.79 5.61
C LYS A 148 8.95 13.32 5.76
N HIS A 149 9.86 12.46 6.21
CA HIS A 149 9.55 11.06 6.49
C HIS A 149 8.49 10.94 7.59
N PHE A 150 8.64 11.70 8.68
CA PHE A 150 7.68 11.72 9.77
C PHE A 150 6.30 12.25 9.34
N ARG A 151 6.26 13.31 8.53
CA ARG A 151 5.02 13.84 7.96
C ARG A 151 4.34 12.83 7.04
N LEU A 152 5.12 12.11 6.22
CA LEU A 152 4.59 11.04 5.36
C LEU A 152 4.04 9.87 6.18
N HIS A 153 4.67 9.53 7.30
CA HIS A 153 4.14 8.56 8.26
C HIS A 153 2.80 9.01 8.83
N THR A 154 2.70 10.27 9.29
CA THR A 154 1.44 10.85 9.79
C THR A 154 0.34 10.79 8.73
N LEU A 155 0.64 11.15 7.47
CA LEU A 155 -0.30 11.01 6.36
C LEU A 155 -0.71 9.56 6.10
N THR A 156 0.21 8.61 6.30
CA THR A 156 -0.12 7.18 6.18
C THR A 156 -1.12 6.77 7.24
N ASP A 157 -0.92 7.19 8.50
CA ASP A 157 -1.82 6.88 9.60
C ASP A 157 -3.20 7.53 9.42
N GLU A 158 -3.25 8.78 8.97
CA GLU A 158 -4.52 9.45 8.64
C GLU A 158 -5.29 8.71 7.53
N LEU A 159 -4.58 8.23 6.50
CA LEU A 159 -5.18 7.43 5.44
C LEU A 159 -5.75 6.13 6.01
N LEU A 160 -4.99 5.43 6.85
CA LEU A 160 -5.44 4.20 7.49
C LEU A 160 -6.66 4.44 8.37
N GLN A 161 -6.70 5.52 9.14
CA GLN A 161 -7.86 5.88 9.94
C GLN A 161 -9.11 6.09 9.06
N MET A 162 -8.98 6.81 7.94
CA MET A 162 -10.10 7.05 7.00
C MET A 162 -10.64 5.77 6.35
N PHE A 163 -9.78 4.78 6.11
CA PHE A 163 -10.14 3.54 5.41
C PHE A 163 -10.26 2.31 6.31
N SER A 164 -9.98 2.44 7.61
CA SER A 164 -9.98 1.33 8.58
C SER A 164 -11.28 0.53 8.61
N SER A 165 -12.43 1.21 8.77
CA SER A 165 -13.76 0.58 8.74
C SER A 165 -14.12 -0.02 7.39
N PRO A 166 -14.05 0.74 6.27
CA PRO A 166 -14.30 0.19 4.96
C PRO A 166 -13.48 -1.07 4.68
N LEU A 167 -12.18 -1.06 5.01
CA LEU A 167 -11.31 -2.22 4.85
C LEU A 167 -11.80 -3.40 5.70
N LEU A 168 -12.05 -3.20 6.99
CA LEU A 168 -12.54 -4.26 7.88
C LEU A 168 -13.78 -4.94 7.31
N PHE A 169 -14.79 -4.17 6.93
CA PHE A 169 -16.03 -4.71 6.36
C PHE A 169 -15.79 -5.41 5.03
N SER A 170 -14.92 -4.87 4.18
CA SER A 170 -14.63 -5.51 2.91
C SER A 170 -13.80 -6.80 3.07
N PHE A 171 -12.89 -6.87 4.03
CA PHE A 171 -12.21 -8.11 4.40
C PHE A 171 -13.18 -9.15 4.95
N LEU A 172 -14.10 -8.75 5.83
CA LEU A 172 -15.15 -9.63 6.33
C LEU A 172 -16.04 -10.14 5.19
N GLN A 173 -16.45 -9.26 4.27
CA GLN A 173 -17.22 -9.62 3.10
C GLN A 173 -16.47 -10.62 2.20
N MET A 174 -15.18 -10.39 1.91
CA MET A 174 -14.36 -11.32 1.13
C MET A 174 -14.27 -12.69 1.82
N PHE A 175 -14.05 -12.70 3.14
CA PHE A 175 -13.95 -13.92 3.92
C PHE A 175 -15.26 -14.73 3.90
N ILE A 176 -16.39 -14.08 4.17
CA ILE A 176 -17.73 -14.71 4.10
C ILE A 176 -18.00 -15.21 2.67
N SER A 177 -17.65 -14.42 1.65
CA SER A 177 -17.84 -14.81 0.25
C SER A 177 -17.05 -16.09 -0.08
N PHE A 178 -15.78 -16.18 0.35
CA PHE A 178 -15.00 -17.41 0.18
C PHE A 178 -15.69 -18.59 0.86
N GLN A 179 -16.12 -18.45 2.11
CA GLN A 179 -16.80 -19.54 2.84
C GLN A 179 -18.09 -19.98 2.14
N VAL A 180 -18.98 -19.04 1.81
CA VAL A 180 -20.29 -19.32 1.20
C VAL A 180 -20.11 -20.00 -0.16
N TYR A 181 -19.25 -19.47 -1.03
CA TYR A 181 -19.05 -20.06 -2.35
C TYR A 181 -18.32 -21.40 -2.27
N THR A 182 -17.33 -21.56 -1.40
CA THR A 182 -16.67 -22.86 -1.20
C THR A 182 -17.65 -23.93 -0.73
N LEU A 183 -18.52 -23.63 0.26
CA LEU A 183 -19.55 -24.58 0.70
C LEU A 183 -20.55 -24.89 -0.39
N TYR A 184 -20.96 -23.87 -1.15
CA TYR A 184 -21.86 -24.04 -2.27
C TYR A 184 -21.28 -25.02 -3.30
N PHE A 185 -20.00 -24.89 -3.65
CA PHE A 185 -19.34 -25.80 -4.59
C PHE A 185 -19.15 -27.22 -4.03
N ILE A 186 -18.90 -27.37 -2.72
CA ILE A 186 -18.78 -28.68 -2.07
C ILE A 186 -20.12 -29.42 -2.03
N LYS A 187 -21.23 -28.71 -1.78
CA LYS A 187 -22.60 -29.28 -1.73
C LYS A 187 -23.29 -29.36 -3.09
N LEU A 188 -22.68 -28.81 -4.14
CA LEU A 188 -23.19 -28.86 -5.51
C LEU A 188 -23.48 -30.29 -6.00
N PRO A 189 -22.67 -31.32 -5.73
CA PRO A 189 -22.95 -32.68 -6.20
C PRO A 189 -24.14 -33.36 -5.51
N THR A 190 -24.48 -32.93 -4.29
CA THR A 190 -25.41 -33.65 -3.40
C THR A 190 -26.78 -32.99 -3.26
N THR A 191 -26.94 -31.74 -3.70
CA THR A 191 -28.19 -30.98 -3.52
C THR A 191 -29.03 -30.98 -4.80
N GLN A 192 -30.32 -31.36 -4.70
CA GLN A 192 -31.27 -31.29 -5.83
C GLN A 192 -31.42 -29.87 -6.41
N PHE A 193 -31.08 -28.83 -5.64
CA PHE A 193 -31.02 -27.44 -6.09
C PHE A 193 -29.95 -27.20 -7.18
N ALA A 194 -28.84 -27.94 -7.18
CA ALA A 194 -27.75 -27.78 -8.13
C ALA A 194 -28.14 -28.16 -9.57
N GLN A 195 -29.04 -29.14 -9.73
CA GLN A 195 -29.54 -29.57 -11.06
C GLN A 195 -30.36 -28.48 -11.76
N LYS A 196 -30.88 -27.48 -11.03
CA LYS A 196 -31.64 -26.35 -11.60
C LYS A 196 -30.81 -25.09 -11.81
N THR A 197 -29.60 -25.00 -11.26
CA THR A 197 -28.75 -23.81 -11.42
C THR A 197 -28.05 -23.82 -12.78
N THR A 198 -28.16 -22.71 -13.51
CA THR A 198 -27.52 -22.53 -14.82
C THR A 198 -26.00 -22.55 -14.68
N SER A 199 -25.30 -23.11 -15.68
CA SER A 199 -23.83 -23.09 -15.76
C SER A 199 -23.24 -21.68 -15.60
N LEU A 200 -23.99 -20.66 -16.02
CA LEU A 200 -23.67 -19.24 -15.83
C LEU A 200 -23.54 -18.84 -14.35
N TYR A 201 -24.42 -19.31 -13.47
CA TYR A 201 -24.37 -18.98 -12.05
C TYR A 201 -23.12 -19.57 -11.38
N GLN A 202 -22.74 -20.79 -11.76
CA GLN A 202 -21.51 -21.43 -11.28
C GLN A 202 -20.26 -20.68 -11.77
N PHE A 203 -20.27 -20.22 -13.03
CA PHE A 203 -19.19 -19.40 -13.58
C PHE A 203 -19.05 -18.06 -12.84
N PHE A 204 -20.17 -17.40 -12.55
CA PHE A 204 -20.20 -16.17 -11.75
C PHE A 204 -19.61 -16.35 -10.35
N GLY A 205 -20.03 -17.40 -9.62
CA GLY A 205 -19.51 -17.70 -8.28
C GLY A 205 -17.99 -17.93 -8.28
N LYS A 206 -17.47 -18.68 -9.26
CA LYS A 206 -16.03 -18.87 -9.44
C LYS A 206 -15.31 -17.55 -9.75
N GLY A 207 -15.91 -16.72 -10.61
CA GLY A 207 -15.39 -15.40 -10.95
C GLY A 207 -15.25 -14.50 -9.72
N ASN A 208 -16.28 -14.44 -8.85
CA ASN A 208 -16.23 -13.64 -7.63
C ASN A 208 -15.15 -14.09 -6.65
N ILE A 209 -14.95 -15.40 -6.47
CA ILE A 209 -13.82 -15.95 -5.68
C ILE A 209 -12.49 -15.47 -6.24
N VAL A 210 -12.29 -15.59 -7.56
CA VAL A 210 -11.04 -15.19 -8.21
C VAL A 210 -10.79 -13.70 -8.04
N ILE A 211 -11.81 -12.86 -8.22
CA ILE A 211 -11.71 -11.40 -8.06
C ILE A 211 -11.36 -11.04 -6.61
N ALA A 212 -12.06 -11.62 -5.63
CA ALA A 212 -11.77 -11.40 -4.21
C ALA A 212 -10.33 -11.83 -3.86
N GLY A 213 -9.87 -12.96 -4.42
CA GLY A 213 -8.50 -13.44 -4.26
C GLY A 213 -7.47 -12.46 -4.83
N ILE A 214 -7.71 -11.96 -6.05
CA ILE A 214 -6.86 -10.95 -6.69
C ILE A 214 -6.80 -9.66 -5.86
N GLN A 215 -7.94 -9.19 -5.35
CA GLN A 215 -8.00 -7.99 -4.49
C GLN A 215 -7.19 -8.18 -3.21
N LEU A 216 -7.37 -9.33 -2.54
CA LEU A 216 -6.63 -9.69 -1.33
C LEU A 216 -5.11 -9.72 -1.59
N VAL A 217 -4.68 -10.30 -2.72
CA VAL A 217 -3.28 -10.34 -3.13
C VAL A 217 -2.74 -8.94 -3.39
N PHE A 218 -3.43 -8.12 -4.20
CA PHE A 218 -2.98 -6.76 -4.50
C PHE A 218 -2.85 -5.91 -3.23
N LEU A 219 -3.80 -6.03 -2.32
CA LEU A 219 -3.81 -5.28 -1.08
C LEU A 219 -2.68 -5.73 -0.14
N GLY A 220 -2.48 -7.03 0.02
CA GLY A 220 -1.37 -7.60 0.81
C GLY A 220 -0.01 -7.21 0.23
N VAL A 221 0.15 -7.25 -1.09
CA VAL A 221 1.38 -6.83 -1.79
C VAL A 221 1.61 -5.32 -1.62
N ALA A 222 0.61 -4.47 -1.84
CA ALA A 222 0.75 -3.02 -1.68
C ALA A 222 1.14 -2.64 -0.24
N GLY A 223 0.48 -3.23 0.76
CA GLY A 223 0.78 -3.00 2.17
C GLY A 223 2.19 -3.45 2.56
N SER A 224 2.62 -4.63 2.07
CA SER A 224 4.00 -5.10 2.22
C SER A 224 5.02 -4.18 1.54
N LEU A 225 4.74 -3.69 0.33
CA LEU A 225 5.67 -2.84 -0.41
C LEU A 225 5.88 -1.47 0.24
N ILE A 226 4.84 -0.85 0.81
CA ILE A 226 5.01 0.38 1.61
C ILE A 226 5.83 0.09 2.85
N SER A 227 5.47 -0.96 3.60
CA SER A 227 6.17 -1.33 4.82
C SER A 227 7.66 -1.52 4.53
N VAL A 228 8.01 -2.28 3.49
CA VAL A 228 9.39 -2.51 3.06
C VAL A 228 10.09 -1.21 2.70
N GLU A 229 9.45 -0.32 1.94
CA GLU A 229 10.07 0.93 1.55
C GLU A 229 10.30 1.88 2.74
N ALA A 230 9.37 1.96 3.69
CA ALA A 230 9.55 2.73 4.91
C ALA A 230 10.68 2.15 5.80
N HIS A 231 10.80 0.82 5.89
CA HIS A 231 11.89 0.18 6.63
C HIS A 231 13.25 0.32 5.94
N ARG A 232 13.25 0.42 4.60
CA ARG A 232 14.47 0.62 3.80
C ARG A 232 15.20 1.91 4.19
N THR A 233 14.48 2.94 4.63
CA THR A 233 15.06 4.18 5.16
C THR A 233 16.09 3.90 6.26
N GLY A 234 15.75 3.05 7.23
CA GLY A 234 16.65 2.67 8.32
C GLY A 234 17.90 1.93 7.84
N SER A 235 17.77 1.06 6.84
CA SER A 235 18.91 0.36 6.23
C SER A 235 19.85 1.32 5.49
N ILE A 236 19.31 2.30 4.76
CA ILE A 236 20.12 3.33 4.09
C ILE A 236 20.88 4.16 5.13
N LEU A 237 20.19 4.57 6.20
CA LEU A 237 20.76 5.36 7.28
C LEU A 237 21.89 4.62 8.02
N ASN A 238 21.68 3.35 8.35
CA ASN A 238 22.68 2.53 9.05
C ASN A 238 23.96 2.32 8.24
N ASN A 239 23.89 2.48 6.92
CA ASN A 239 25.04 2.39 6.03
C ASN A 239 25.79 3.72 5.85
N ILE A 240 25.38 4.79 6.54
CA ILE A 240 26.10 6.06 6.56
C ILE A 240 27.25 5.91 7.56
N LYS A 241 28.49 5.99 7.07
CA LYS A 241 29.69 6.05 7.91
C LYS A 241 30.19 7.48 7.89
N SER A 242 30.24 8.13 9.05
CA SER A 242 30.76 9.48 9.22
C SER A 242 31.82 9.49 10.31
N ASN A 243 32.92 10.21 10.07
CA ASN A 243 33.92 10.48 11.11
C ASN A 243 33.48 11.64 12.02
N ALA A 244 32.41 12.36 11.67
CA ALA A 244 31.84 13.42 12.50
C ALA A 244 30.84 12.84 13.50
N GLU A 245 31.17 12.91 14.79
CA GLU A 245 30.34 12.41 15.90
C GLU A 245 28.91 12.97 15.88
N ALA A 246 28.75 14.26 15.58
CA ALA A 246 27.44 14.90 15.51
C ALA A 246 26.51 14.29 14.44
N ILE A 247 27.07 13.84 13.30
CA ILE A 247 26.28 13.21 12.24
C ILE A 247 25.90 11.78 12.65
N ASP A 248 26.82 11.04 13.27
CA ASP A 248 26.54 9.68 13.77
C ASP A 248 25.47 9.68 14.87
N GLU A 249 25.55 10.62 15.82
CA GLU A 249 24.54 10.81 16.86
C GLU A 249 23.17 11.15 16.24
N TYR A 250 23.15 12.05 15.26
CA TYR A 250 21.92 12.43 14.58
C TYR A 250 21.32 11.27 13.77
N VAL A 251 22.14 10.48 13.08
CA VAL A 251 21.70 9.26 12.37
C VAL A 251 21.10 8.25 13.33
N LYS A 252 21.72 8.02 14.49
CA LYS A 252 21.16 7.15 15.55
C LYS A 252 19.81 7.66 16.04
N TYR A 253 19.68 8.97 16.26
CA TYR A 253 18.41 9.57 16.64
C TYR A 253 17.32 9.35 15.58
N PHE A 254 17.63 9.55 14.30
CA PHE A 254 16.68 9.29 13.21
C PHE A 254 16.31 7.81 13.12
N ILE A 255 17.28 6.88 13.21
CA ILE A 255 17.01 5.44 13.24
C ILE A 255 16.09 5.09 14.43
N CYS A 256 16.35 5.64 15.62
CA CYS A 256 15.52 5.44 16.79
C CYS A 256 14.07 5.92 16.55
N GLN A 257 13.89 7.07 15.91
CA GLN A 257 12.57 7.56 15.51
C GLN A 257 11.86 6.60 14.54
N LEU A 258 12.58 6.03 13.57
CA LEU A 258 12.01 5.04 12.63
C LEU A 258 11.59 3.75 13.35
N PHE A 259 12.34 3.32 14.37
CA PHE A 259 12.00 2.14 15.17
C PHE A 259 10.74 2.34 16.01
N HIS A 260 10.50 3.55 16.53
CA HIS A 260 9.29 3.89 17.28
C HIS A 260 8.08 4.05 16.36
N ASN A 261 8.29 4.62 15.17
CA ASN A 261 7.24 4.93 14.20
C ASN A 261 7.20 3.88 13.07
N LYS A 262 6.93 2.63 13.43
CA LYS A 262 6.85 1.54 12.44
C LYS A 262 5.63 1.75 11.54
N VAL A 263 5.90 1.99 10.27
CA VAL A 263 4.85 2.07 9.24
C VAL A 263 4.30 0.66 9.01
N GLU A 264 3.18 0.37 9.64
CA GLU A 264 2.42 -0.85 9.44
C GLU A 264 1.02 -0.49 8.93
N ILE A 265 0.66 -1.05 7.77
CA ILE A 265 -0.67 -0.85 7.21
C ILE A 265 -1.63 -1.74 8.00
N THR A 266 -2.36 -1.18 8.96
CA THR A 266 -3.32 -1.93 9.80
C THR A 266 -4.75 -1.47 9.56
N ALA A 267 -5.70 -2.40 9.68
CA ALA A 267 -7.12 -2.05 9.78
C ALA A 267 -7.52 -2.11 11.26
N TYR A 268 -7.85 -0.95 11.84
CA TYR A 268 -8.23 -0.80 13.26
C TYR A 268 -7.24 -1.39 14.27
N ASN A 269 -5.97 -1.56 13.90
CA ASN A 269 -4.98 -2.30 14.70
C ASN A 269 -5.40 -3.75 15.02
N ILE A 270 -6.39 -4.31 14.30
CA ILE A 270 -6.85 -5.69 14.47
C ILE A 270 -5.96 -6.62 13.65
N PHE A 271 -5.72 -6.28 12.38
CA PHE A 271 -4.85 -7.06 11.50
C PHE A 271 -3.96 -6.17 10.65
N VAL A 272 -2.77 -6.69 10.38
CA VAL A 272 -1.75 -6.06 9.54
C VAL A 272 -1.95 -6.52 8.10
N ILE A 273 -2.15 -5.57 7.20
CA ILE A 273 -2.30 -5.78 5.76
C ILE A 273 -0.92 -6.00 5.15
N ARG A 274 -0.49 -7.26 5.14
CA ARG A 274 0.76 -7.75 4.52
C ARG A 274 0.48 -9.05 3.78
N ILE A 275 1.44 -9.51 2.98
CA ILE A 275 1.39 -10.80 2.29
C ILE A 275 1.08 -11.96 3.26
N SER A 276 1.53 -11.89 4.52
CA SER A 276 1.21 -12.87 5.57
C SER A 276 -0.30 -13.03 5.82
N LEU A 277 -1.10 -11.97 5.62
CA LEU A 277 -2.55 -12.02 5.77
C LEU A 277 -3.19 -12.96 4.76
N ILE A 278 -2.64 -13.05 3.54
CA ILE A 278 -3.12 -13.96 2.50
C ILE A 278 -3.01 -15.41 2.97
N PHE A 279 -1.85 -15.76 3.56
CA PHE A 279 -1.61 -17.10 4.10
C PHE A 279 -2.52 -17.39 5.31
N GLN A 280 -2.77 -16.40 6.16
CA GLN A 280 -3.71 -16.54 7.29
C GLN A 280 -5.14 -16.79 6.81
N VAL A 281 -5.62 -16.03 5.83
CA VAL A 281 -6.95 -16.23 5.23
C VAL A 281 -7.03 -17.59 4.55
N ALA A 282 -6.03 -17.97 3.76
CA ALA A 282 -5.98 -19.28 3.11
C ALA A 282 -6.00 -20.43 4.13
N SER A 283 -5.16 -20.37 5.16
CA SER A 283 -5.13 -21.37 6.23
C SER A 283 -6.46 -21.47 6.97
N SER A 284 -7.08 -20.33 7.31
CA SER A 284 -8.39 -20.30 7.97
C SER A 284 -9.48 -20.92 7.09
N LEU A 285 -9.49 -20.61 5.78
CA LEU A 285 -10.41 -21.19 4.82
C LEU A 285 -10.20 -22.71 4.68
N THR A 286 -8.96 -23.18 4.62
CA THR A 286 -8.65 -24.61 4.58
C THR A 286 -9.12 -25.33 5.84
N SER A 287 -8.83 -24.79 7.03
CA SER A 287 -9.30 -25.37 8.29
C SER A 287 -10.83 -25.43 8.36
N TYR A 288 -11.51 -24.36 7.93
CA TYR A 288 -12.96 -24.34 7.84
C TYR A 288 -13.50 -25.40 6.87
N LEU A 289 -12.85 -25.54 5.70
CA LEU A 289 -13.21 -26.53 4.70
C LEU A 289 -13.09 -27.96 5.25
N VAL A 290 -11.99 -28.27 5.94
CA VAL A 290 -11.79 -29.57 6.59
C VAL A 290 -12.90 -29.86 7.60
N LEU A 291 -13.24 -28.89 8.46
CA LEU A 291 -14.34 -29.03 9.42
C LEU A 291 -15.68 -29.30 8.71
N CYS A 292 -15.97 -28.57 7.63
CA CYS A 292 -17.21 -28.77 6.90
C CYS A 292 -17.28 -30.14 6.20
N ILE A 293 -16.17 -30.67 5.71
CA ILE A 293 -16.09 -32.04 5.17
C ILE A 293 -16.33 -33.05 6.29
N GLN A 294 -15.66 -32.90 7.44
CA GLN A 294 -15.80 -33.79 8.58
C GLN A 294 -17.21 -33.81 9.19
N LEU A 295 -17.96 -32.70 9.08
CA LEU A 295 -19.34 -32.61 9.56
C LEU A 295 -20.38 -33.08 8.51
N HIS A 296 -19.98 -33.25 7.24
CA HIS A 296 -20.87 -33.72 6.16
C HIS A 296 -20.64 -35.19 5.77
N ILE A 297 -19.50 -35.77 6.13
CA ILE A 297 -19.23 -37.22 6.10
C ILE A 297 -19.66 -37.81 7.45
#